data_AF-A0A351XJE6-F1
#
_entry.id   AF-A0A351XJE6-F1
#
_cell.length_a   1.000
_cell.length_b   1.000
_cell.length_c   1.000
_cell.angle_alpha   90.00
_cell.angle_beta   90.00
_cell.angle_gamma   90.00
#
_symmetry.space_group_name_H-M   'P 1'
#
loop_
_entity.id
_entity.type
_entity.pdbx_description
1 polymer ?
#
loop_
_entity_poly.entity_id
_entity_poly.type
_entity_poly.pdbx_seq_one_letter_code
_entity_poly.pdbx_strand_id
1 'polypeptide(L)'
;SMTEQFFSVKYKERQDLFEKFFIWKEEKYRVLHGTYPVVFLSFASVKSPSYAAARESLALLLIDLYSGFDFLRTSSILNNTEKEYFNQINISMSDSVMQISLKWLSCCLYKYYGKKVII
;
A
#
# COMPACT_ATOMS: atom_id res chain seq x y z
N SER A 1 8.71 -1.21 -7.71
CA SER A 1 8.84 -0.56 -9.05
C SER A 1 9.70 0.71 -8.95
N MET A 2 10.30 1.22 -10.04
CA MET A 2 11.05 2.49 -10.01
C MET A 2 10.18 3.69 -9.57
N THR A 3 8.92 3.72 -10.01
CA THR A 3 7.94 4.75 -9.59
C THR A 3 7.66 4.68 -8.09
N GLU A 4 7.48 3.48 -7.55
CA GLU A 4 7.32 3.26 -6.11
C GLU A 4 8.56 3.72 -5.34
N GLN A 5 9.75 3.31 -5.79
CA GLN A 5 11.01 3.70 -5.16
C GLN A 5 11.18 5.22 -5.12
N PHE A 6 10.75 5.92 -6.17
CA PHE A 6 10.87 7.37 -6.23
C PHE A 6 9.91 8.07 -5.27
N PHE A 7 8.64 7.69 -5.24
CA PHE A 7 7.63 8.42 -4.47
C PHE A 7 7.48 7.95 -3.01
N SER A 8 7.73 6.66 -2.73
CA SER A 8 7.33 6.02 -1.48
C SER A 8 8.14 6.48 -0.28
N VAL A 9 7.44 6.83 0.81
CA VAL A 9 8.03 7.14 2.12
C VAL A 9 9.00 6.07 2.63
N LYS A 10 8.87 4.81 2.18
CA LYS A 10 9.82 3.72 2.49
C LYS A 10 11.24 4.01 2.00
N TYR A 11 11.39 4.87 0.99
CA TYR A 11 12.66 5.19 0.32
C TYR A 11 13.11 6.63 0.59
N LYS A 12 12.55 7.31 1.61
CA LYS A 12 12.90 8.71 1.92
C LYS A 12 14.41 8.96 2.04
N GLU A 13 15.14 8.01 2.59
CA GLU A 13 16.59 8.08 2.81
C GLU A 13 17.41 7.45 1.66
N ARG A 14 16.75 7.05 0.56
CA ARG A 14 17.37 6.35 -0.58
C ARG A 14 17.60 7.22 -1.80
N GLN A 15 18.05 8.44 -1.55
CA GLN A 15 18.35 9.44 -2.58
C GLN A 15 19.47 8.96 -3.51
N ASP A 16 20.38 8.14 -2.97
CA ASP A 16 21.45 7.43 -3.69
C ASP A 16 20.95 6.67 -4.93
N LEU A 17 19.70 6.18 -4.91
CA LEU A 17 19.08 5.47 -6.03
C LEU A 17 18.86 6.38 -7.25
N PHE A 18 18.73 7.69 -7.05
CA PHE A 18 18.28 8.62 -8.09
C PHE A 18 19.32 9.67 -8.49
N GLU A 19 20.37 9.88 -7.69
CA GLU A 19 21.38 10.95 -7.91
C GLU A 19 21.98 11.02 -9.32
N LYS A 20 22.13 9.85 -9.98
CA LYS A 20 22.72 9.75 -11.32
C LYS A 20 21.71 9.96 -12.46
N PHE A 21 20.42 10.03 -12.15
CA PHE A 21 19.36 10.14 -13.15
C PHE A 21 19.00 11.61 -13.44
N PHE A 22 18.53 11.87 -14.67
CA PHE A 22 18.13 13.22 -15.08
C PHE A 22 17.05 13.84 -14.19
N ILE A 23 16.12 13.04 -13.66
CA ILE A 23 15.06 13.51 -12.75
C ILE A 23 15.63 14.20 -11.50
N TRP A 24 16.82 13.80 -11.06
CA TRP A 24 17.47 14.36 -9.88
C TRP A 24 18.07 15.74 -10.10
N LYS A 25 18.27 16.15 -11.36
CA LYS A 25 18.80 17.49 -11.69
C LYS A 25 17.81 18.59 -11.34
N GLU A 26 16.52 18.29 -11.40
CA GLU A 26 15.41 19.23 -11.15
C GLU A 26 14.97 19.23 -9.68
N GLU A 27 15.09 20.37 -9.01
CA GLU A 27 14.75 20.50 -7.58
C GLU A 27 13.29 20.13 -7.27
N LYS A 28 12.37 20.54 -8.15
CA LYS A 28 10.94 20.23 -8.03
C LYS A 28 10.67 18.73 -7.91
N TYR A 29 11.49 17.87 -8.51
CA TYR A 29 11.33 16.42 -8.40
C TYR A 29 12.02 15.86 -7.17
N ARG A 30 13.18 16.41 -6.76
CA ARG A 30 13.83 16.01 -5.50
C ARG A 30 12.92 16.20 -4.29
N VAL A 31 12.16 17.30 -4.24
CA VAL A 31 11.19 17.58 -3.16
C VAL A 31 10.06 16.54 -3.11
N LEU A 32 9.76 15.84 -4.21
CA LEU A 32 8.74 14.79 -4.23
C LEU A 32 9.28 13.44 -3.76
N HIS A 33 10.60 13.22 -3.80
CA HIS A 33 11.22 11.94 -3.53
C HIS A 33 10.94 11.44 -2.11
N GLY A 34 10.41 10.22 -2.01
CA GLY A 34 10.12 9.56 -0.74
C GLY A 34 9.15 10.32 0.17
N THR A 35 8.25 11.10 -0.41
CA THR A 35 7.32 11.94 0.34
C THR A 35 5.87 11.46 0.32
N TYR A 36 5.52 10.42 -0.45
CA TYR A 36 4.15 9.92 -0.59
C TYR A 36 4.00 8.53 0.04
N PRO A 37 2.90 8.25 0.75
CA PRO A 37 2.53 6.87 1.00
C PRO A 37 2.18 6.20 -0.34
N VAL A 38 2.81 5.07 -0.63
CA VAL A 38 2.59 4.29 -1.85
C VAL A 38 2.15 2.87 -1.48
N VAL A 39 1.04 2.43 -2.07
CA VAL A 39 0.52 1.06 -2.01
C VAL A 39 0.89 0.38 -3.31
N PHE A 40 2.05 -0.28 -3.35
CA PHE A 40 2.44 -1.04 -4.54
C PHE A 40 1.75 -2.40 -4.53
N LEU A 41 0.97 -2.69 -5.57
CA LEU A 41 0.23 -3.94 -5.72
C LEU A 41 0.43 -4.51 -7.12
N SER A 42 0.71 -5.81 -7.21
CA SER A 42 0.83 -6.53 -8.49
C SER A 42 -0.05 -7.75 -8.50
N PHE A 43 -0.83 -7.90 -9.57
CA PHE A 43 -1.67 -9.08 -9.80
C PHE A 43 -0.94 -10.18 -10.59
N ALA A 44 0.37 -10.03 -10.83
CA ALA A 44 1.13 -10.97 -11.65
C ALA A 44 1.15 -12.41 -11.09
N SER A 45 0.97 -12.57 -9.77
CA SER A 45 0.87 -13.86 -9.09
C SER A 45 -0.54 -14.46 -9.15
N VAL A 46 -1.56 -13.69 -9.51
CA VAL A 46 -2.95 -14.15 -9.63
C VAL A 46 -3.13 -14.84 -10.99
N LYS A 47 -2.66 -16.08 -11.07
CA LYS A 47 -2.78 -16.95 -12.24
C LYS A 47 -3.57 -18.19 -11.86
N SER A 48 -4.89 -18.09 -11.94
CA SER A 48 -5.76 -19.14 -11.42
C SER A 48 -6.66 -19.71 -12.52
N PRO A 49 -6.87 -21.04 -12.55
CA PRO A 49 -7.66 -21.70 -13.59
C PRO A 49 -9.17 -21.57 -13.39
N SER A 50 -9.61 -21.03 -12.24
CA SER A 50 -11.03 -20.86 -11.90
C SER A 50 -11.26 -19.58 -11.10
N TYR A 51 -12.50 -19.11 -11.07
CA TYR A 51 -12.90 -17.96 -10.26
C TYR A 51 -12.59 -18.17 -8.77
N ALA A 52 -12.91 -19.34 -8.22
CA ALA A 52 -12.67 -19.63 -6.80
C ALA A 52 -11.17 -19.54 -6.44
N ALA A 53 -10.31 -20.13 -7.28
CA ALA A 53 -8.86 -20.06 -7.08
C ALA A 53 -8.30 -18.64 -7.31
N ALA A 54 -8.89 -17.86 -8.22
CA ALA A 54 -8.52 -16.45 -8.44
C ALA A 54 -8.88 -15.59 -7.22
N ARG A 55 -10.07 -15.83 -6.68
CA ARG A 55 -10.59 -15.16 -5.49
C ARG A 55 -9.75 -15.46 -4.26
N GLU A 56 -9.34 -16.72 -4.07
CA GLU A 56 -8.42 -17.11 -2.99
C GLU A 56 -7.05 -16.43 -3.15
N SER A 57 -6.50 -16.43 -4.36
CA SER A 57 -5.22 -15.75 -4.65
C SER A 57 -5.29 -14.25 -4.38
N LEU A 58 -6.42 -13.62 -4.71
CA LEU A 58 -6.68 -12.21 -4.42
C LEU A 58 -6.77 -11.95 -2.91
N ALA A 59 -7.40 -12.85 -2.14
CA ALA A 59 -7.46 -12.76 -0.68
C ALA A 59 -6.05 -12.81 -0.08
N LEU A 60 -5.22 -13.76 -0.51
CA LEU A 60 -3.82 -13.88 -0.06
C LEU A 60 -3.00 -12.63 -0.41
N LEU A 61 -3.18 -12.09 -1.62
CA LEU A 61 -2.53 -10.86 -2.05
C LEU A 61 -2.88 -9.67 -1.14
N LEU A 62 -4.15 -9.54 -0.76
CA LEU A 62 -4.59 -8.47 0.15
C LEU A 62 -4.09 -8.68 1.59
N ILE A 63 -4.04 -9.93 2.07
CA ILE A 63 -3.49 -10.25 3.39
C ILE A 63 -2.01 -9.85 3.45
N ASP A 64 -1.23 -10.23 2.44
CA ASP A 64 0.19 -9.86 2.34
C ASP A 64 0.36 -8.34 2.29
N LEU A 65 -0.44 -7.67 1.46
CA LEU A 65 -0.44 -6.20 1.38
C LEU A 65 -0.69 -5.54 2.74
N TYR A 66 -1.71 -5.99 3.46
CA TYR A 66 -2.08 -5.42 4.76
C TYR A 66 -1.03 -5.68 5.84
N SER A 67 -0.37 -6.85 5.81
CA SER A 67 0.71 -7.18 6.75
C SER A 67 1.87 -6.18 6.66
N GLY A 68 2.16 -5.69 5.44
CA GLY A 68 3.16 -4.65 5.20
C GLY A 68 2.83 -3.29 5.83
N PHE A 69 1.63 -3.12 6.38
CA PHE A 69 1.16 -1.92 7.07
C PHE A 69 0.70 -2.20 8.52
N ASP A 70 1.18 -3.27 9.15
CA ASP A 70 0.80 -3.65 10.52
C ASP A 70 1.04 -2.55 11.57
N PHE A 71 2.00 -1.64 11.33
CA PHE A 71 2.23 -0.49 12.21
C PHE A 71 0.98 0.41 12.38
N LEU A 72 0.05 0.40 11.43
CA LEU A 72 -1.21 1.13 11.54
C LEU A 72 -2.06 0.60 12.70
N ARG A 73 -2.05 -0.72 12.95
CA ARG A 73 -2.78 -1.34 14.06
C ARG A 73 -2.27 -0.92 15.43
N THR A 74 -0.95 -0.78 15.56
CA THR A 74 -0.28 -0.38 16.80
C THR A 74 -0.29 1.13 17.00
N SER A 75 -0.56 1.91 15.95
CA SER A 75 -0.69 3.36 16.04
C SER A 75 -1.95 3.78 16.83
N SER A 76 -1.92 5.00 17.37
CA SER A 76 -3.07 5.67 17.99
C SER A 76 -4.00 6.36 16.97
N ILE A 77 -3.67 6.30 15.67
CA ILE A 77 -4.41 6.99 14.61
C ILE A 77 -5.74 6.33 14.28
N LEU A 78 -5.79 5.00 14.34
CA LEU A 78 -7.00 4.23 14.06
C LEU A 78 -7.85 4.08 15.32
N ASN A 79 -9.16 4.32 15.18
CA ASN A 79 -10.11 4.00 16.24
C ASN A 79 -10.39 2.48 16.30
N ASN A 80 -11.14 2.04 17.31
CA ASN A 80 -11.41 0.61 17.53
C ASN A 80 -12.14 -0.04 16.35
N THR A 81 -13.16 0.64 15.80
CA THR A 81 -13.90 0.15 14.63
C THR A 81 -12.97 -0.01 13.42
N GLU A 82 -12.06 0.93 13.21
CA GLU A 82 -11.11 0.84 12.08
C GLU A 82 -10.11 -0.30 12.25
N LYS A 83 -9.67 -0.56 13.48
CA LYS A 83 -8.84 -1.72 13.81
C LYS A 83 -9.59 -3.03 13.58
N GLU A 84 -10.88 -3.09 13.91
CA GLU A 84 -11.73 -4.25 13.62
C GLU A 84 -11.83 -4.52 12.11
N TYR A 85 -12.07 -3.49 11.29
CA TYR A 85 -12.07 -3.64 9.84
C TYR A 85 -10.71 -4.09 9.29
N PHE A 86 -9.61 -3.59 9.83
CA PHE A 86 -8.27 -4.05 9.44
C PHE A 86 -8.10 -5.57 9.70
N ASN A 87 -8.67 -6.07 10.80
CA ASN A 87 -8.65 -7.49 11.15
C ASN A 87 -9.61 -8.37 10.31
N GLN A 88 -10.54 -7.77 9.57
CA GLN A 88 -11.40 -8.51 8.64
C GLN A 88 -10.66 -8.97 7.38
N ILE A 89 -9.44 -8.47 7.13
CA ILE A 89 -8.59 -8.92 6.03
C ILE A 89 -7.93 -10.24 6.41
N ASN A 90 -8.61 -11.35 6.11
CA ASN A 90 -8.14 -12.72 6.32
C ASN A 90 -8.66 -13.64 5.20
N ILE A 91 -8.25 -14.91 5.23
CA ILE A 91 -8.58 -15.88 4.17
C ILE A 91 -10.10 -16.05 3.96
N SER A 92 -10.87 -15.89 5.03
CA SER A 92 -12.33 -16.03 5.08
C SER A 92 -13.07 -14.69 4.92
N MET A 93 -12.38 -13.61 4.53
CA MET A 93 -13.04 -12.30 4.30
C MET A 93 -14.19 -12.44 3.30
N SER A 94 -15.22 -11.59 3.36
CA SER A 94 -16.27 -11.60 2.34
C SER A 94 -15.83 -10.86 1.08
N ASP A 95 -16.54 -11.08 -0.04
CA ASP A 95 -16.26 -10.37 -1.28
C ASP A 95 -16.51 -8.86 -1.15
N SER A 96 -17.45 -8.43 -0.29
CA SER A 96 -17.66 -7.01 0.03
C SER A 96 -16.48 -6.39 0.78
N VAL A 97 -15.88 -7.12 1.72
CA VAL A 97 -14.66 -6.68 2.43
C VAL A 97 -13.49 -6.59 1.46
N MET A 98 -13.31 -7.60 0.61
CA MET A 98 -12.30 -7.64 -0.43
C MET A 98 -12.44 -6.43 -1.38
N GLN A 99 -13.66 -6.14 -1.84
CA GLN A 99 -13.96 -5.03 -2.76
C GLN A 99 -13.55 -3.67 -2.19
N ILE A 100 -13.75 -3.44 -0.88
CA ILE A 100 -13.51 -2.13 -0.27
C ILE A 100 -12.13 -1.99 0.39
N SER A 101 -11.38 -3.10 0.52
CA SER A 101 -10.09 -3.19 1.22
C SER A 101 -9.11 -2.08 0.79
N LEU A 102 -8.79 -1.96 -0.50
CA LEU A 102 -7.81 -0.97 -0.97
C LEU A 102 -8.22 0.48 -0.66
N LYS A 103 -9.52 0.80 -0.78
CA LYS A 103 -10.04 2.12 -0.39
C LYS A 103 -9.81 2.35 1.10
N TRP A 104 -10.13 1.37 1.93
CA TRP A 104 -9.95 1.42 3.38
C TRP A 104 -8.49 1.60 3.79
N LEU A 105 -7.58 0.81 3.21
CA LEU A 105 -6.15 0.95 3.46
C LEU A 105 -5.65 2.35 3.07
N SER A 106 -6.08 2.86 1.91
CA SER A 106 -5.76 4.22 1.46
C SER A 106 -6.25 5.29 2.44
N CYS A 107 -7.46 5.16 2.98
CA CYS A 107 -7.96 6.06 4.03
C CYS A 107 -7.12 5.99 5.31
N CYS A 108 -6.72 4.80 5.76
CA CYS A 108 -5.89 4.63 6.95
C CYS A 108 -4.51 5.28 6.77
N LEU A 109 -3.89 5.07 5.60
CA LEU A 109 -2.60 5.66 5.26
C LEU A 109 -2.69 7.18 5.12
N TYR A 110 -3.78 7.70 4.54
CA TYR A 110 -4.02 9.14 4.48
C TYR A 110 -4.11 9.74 5.89
N LYS A 111 -4.84 9.10 6.82
CA LYS A 111 -4.92 9.54 8.21
C LYS A 111 -3.56 9.53 8.91
N TYR A 112 -2.76 8.50 8.67
CA TYR A 112 -1.45 8.35 9.31
C TYR A 112 -0.41 9.34 8.76
N TYR A 113 -0.33 9.51 7.44
CA TYR A 113 0.70 10.32 6.79
C TYR A 113 0.26 11.76 6.47
N GLY A 114 -1.03 12.08 6.57
CA GLY A 114 -1.58 13.40 6.22
C GLY A 114 -1.47 13.73 4.72
N LYS A 115 -1.27 12.72 3.85
CA LYS A 115 -1.00 12.92 2.43
C LYS A 115 -1.71 11.89 1.57
N LYS A 116 -2.19 12.32 0.39
CA LYS A 116 -2.87 11.44 -0.58
C LYS A 116 -1.97 10.27 -0.98
N VAL A 117 -2.55 9.07 -0.95
CA VAL A 117 -1.88 7.81 -1.24
C VAL A 117 -1.84 7.56 -2.74
N ILE A 118 -0.70 7.09 -3.22
CA ILE A 118 -0.53 6.59 -4.59
C ILE A 118 -0.72 5.06 -4.54
N ILE A 119 -1.49 4.52 -5.48
CA ILE A 119 -1.70 3.07 -5.64
C ILE A 119 -1.20 2.69 -7.03
#